data_AF-A0A538RJB5-F1
#
_entry.id   AF-A0A538RJB5-F1
#
_cell.length_a   1.000
_cell.length_b   1.000
_cell.length_c   1.000
_cell.angle_alpha   90.00
_cell.angle_beta   90.00
_cell.angle_gamma   90.00
#
_symmetry.space_group_name_H-M   'P 1'
#
loop_
_entity.id
_entity.type
_entity.pdbx_description
1 polymer ?
#
loop_
_entity_poly.entity_id
_entity_poly.type
_entity_poly.pdbx_seq_one_letter_code
_entity_poly.pdbx_strand_id
1 'polypeptide(L)'
;MILLLSKDHVEALLDPACPELALFAVWARCRGHGLEARQIATRAMQLTEELPAPLRDAQTRAILAMLSRQLLEDMTMDADKVPETKASRAFRLFFEQRGEVRGKAEGKAEGKAEGKAEGKRDALLTVLTARGLSPTKEECASIAALSDPAVIDRCIQAAVTAASVRAVLAVNGTPRRHRRAAPERARKPRTIENSTRRNRARRR
;
A
#
# COMPACT_ATOMS: atom_id res chain seq x y z
N MET A 1 -8.28 -16.08 11.29
CA MET A 1 -8.81 -17.43 11.56
C MET A 1 -9.37 -17.96 10.26
N ILE A 2 -8.74 -18.96 9.65
CA ILE A 2 -9.13 -19.52 8.34
C ILE A 2 -9.82 -20.85 8.65
N LEU A 3 -11.12 -20.95 8.42
CA LEU A 3 -11.86 -22.21 8.48
C LEU A 3 -11.56 -22.99 7.20
N LEU A 4 -10.63 -23.95 7.28
CA LEU A 4 -10.47 -24.99 6.25
C LEU A 4 -11.65 -25.96 6.39
N LEU A 5 -12.76 -25.65 5.72
CA LEU A 5 -13.90 -26.55 5.63
C LEU A 5 -13.56 -27.73 4.71
N SER A 6 -13.99 -28.94 5.05
CA SER A 6 -13.89 -30.10 4.15
C SER A 6 -14.79 -29.90 2.94
N LYS A 7 -14.55 -30.69 1.87
CA LYS A 7 -15.35 -30.64 0.64
C LYS A 7 -16.85 -30.80 0.92
N ASP A 8 -17.22 -31.75 1.77
CA ASP A 8 -18.62 -32.03 2.14
C ASP A 8 -19.29 -30.82 2.83
N HIS A 9 -18.53 -30.07 3.65
CA HIS A 9 -19.04 -28.85 4.28
C HIS A 9 -19.20 -27.70 3.26
N VAL A 10 -18.33 -27.63 2.24
CA VAL A 10 -18.49 -26.64 1.17
C VAL A 10 -19.70 -26.96 0.29
N GLU A 11 -19.97 -28.24 0.03
CA GLU A 11 -21.15 -28.69 -0.71
C GLU A 11 -22.44 -28.38 0.07
N ALA A 12 -22.45 -28.58 1.39
CA ALA A 12 -23.59 -28.21 2.24
C ALA A 12 -23.89 -26.70 2.22
N LEU A 13 -22.88 -25.85 2.02
CA LEU A 13 -23.05 -24.40 1.87
C LEU A 13 -23.56 -23.98 0.48
N LEU A 14 -23.60 -24.90 -0.49
CA LEU A 14 -24.16 -24.70 -1.83
C LEU A 14 -25.54 -25.38 -1.99
N ASP A 15 -26.28 -25.50 -0.88
CA ASP A 15 -27.64 -26.04 -0.86
C ASP A 15 -28.63 -25.07 -1.55
N PRO A 16 -29.36 -25.51 -2.60
CA PRO A 16 -30.41 -24.72 -3.23
C PRO A 16 -31.54 -24.29 -2.30
N ALA A 17 -31.78 -25.02 -1.20
CA ALA A 17 -32.80 -24.64 -0.22
C ALA A 17 -32.37 -23.45 0.65
N CYS A 18 -31.06 -23.15 0.72
CA CYS A 18 -30.47 -22.09 1.54
C CYS A 18 -29.48 -21.24 0.72
N PRO A 19 -29.93 -20.54 -0.33
CA PRO A 19 -29.05 -19.78 -1.23
C PRO A 19 -28.24 -18.67 -0.52
N GLU A 20 -28.68 -18.19 0.65
CA GLU A 20 -27.97 -17.22 1.48
C GLU A 20 -26.62 -17.74 1.98
N LEU A 21 -26.46 -19.06 2.10
CA LEU A 21 -25.23 -19.69 2.59
C LEU A 21 -24.13 -19.75 1.53
N ALA A 22 -24.47 -19.55 0.25
CA ALA A 22 -23.53 -19.69 -0.86
C ALA A 22 -22.32 -18.75 -0.76
N LEU A 23 -22.46 -17.60 -0.10
CA LEU A 23 -21.35 -16.69 0.19
C LEU A 23 -20.26 -17.36 1.04
N PHE A 24 -20.65 -18.18 2.01
CA PHE A 24 -19.70 -18.85 2.91
C PHE A 24 -18.94 -19.97 2.19
N ALA A 25 -19.52 -20.61 1.19
CA ALA A 25 -18.82 -21.58 0.33
C ALA A 25 -17.65 -20.89 -0.41
N VAL A 26 -17.90 -19.70 -0.96
CA VAL A 26 -16.87 -18.88 -1.60
C VAL A 26 -15.83 -18.41 -0.57
N TRP A 27 -16.27 -18.00 0.63
CA TRP A 27 -15.39 -17.58 1.72
C TRP A 27 -14.42 -18.68 2.15
N ALA A 28 -14.93 -19.89 2.35
CA ALA A 28 -14.14 -21.05 2.75
C ALA A 28 -13.04 -21.37 1.73
N ARG A 29 -13.25 -20.98 0.46
CA ARG A 29 -12.30 -21.16 -0.64
C ARG A 29 -11.53 -19.89 -1.03
N CYS A 30 -11.54 -18.81 -0.23
CA CYS A 30 -10.91 -17.50 -0.53
C CYS A 30 -9.41 -17.50 -0.94
N ARG A 31 -8.71 -18.64 -0.86
CA ARG A 31 -7.32 -18.80 -1.36
C ARG A 31 -7.13 -19.88 -2.42
N GLY A 32 -8.20 -20.55 -2.84
CA GLY A 32 -8.16 -21.51 -3.93
C GLY A 32 -8.12 -20.79 -5.27
N HIS A 33 -7.08 -21.05 -6.06
CA HIS A 33 -7.05 -20.73 -7.49
C HIS A 33 -7.31 -22.02 -8.28
N GLY A 34 -7.89 -21.91 -9.48
CA GLY A 34 -8.15 -23.04 -10.37
C GLY A 34 -9.61 -23.47 -10.49
N LEU A 35 -9.83 -24.62 -11.14
CA LEU A 35 -11.14 -25.07 -11.64
C LEU A 35 -12.20 -25.23 -10.53
N GLU A 36 -11.82 -25.77 -9.36
CA GLU A 36 -12.74 -25.96 -8.23
C GLU A 36 -13.26 -24.64 -7.67
N ALA A 37 -12.36 -23.65 -7.48
CA ALA A 37 -12.75 -22.34 -6.97
C ALA A 37 -13.69 -21.63 -7.96
N ARG A 38 -13.46 -21.83 -9.27
CA ARG A 38 -14.35 -21.34 -10.32
C ARG A 38 -15.72 -22.01 -10.25
N GLN A 39 -15.77 -23.34 -10.09
CA GLN A 39 -17.02 -24.07 -9.97
C GLN A 39 -17.83 -23.64 -8.75
N ILE A 40 -17.18 -23.48 -7.59
CA ILE A 40 -17.82 -23.00 -6.35
C ILE A 40 -18.37 -21.58 -6.55
N ALA A 41 -17.57 -20.67 -7.11
CA ALA A 41 -18.00 -19.30 -7.37
C ALA A 41 -19.17 -19.24 -8.36
N THR A 42 -19.11 -19.99 -9.46
CA THR A 42 -20.20 -20.07 -10.45
C THR A 42 -21.47 -20.64 -9.82
N ARG A 43 -21.36 -21.72 -9.04
CA ARG A 43 -22.51 -22.31 -8.37
C ARG A 43 -23.12 -21.35 -7.35
N ALA A 44 -22.30 -20.67 -6.57
CA ALA A 44 -22.76 -19.68 -5.61
C ALA A 44 -23.49 -18.51 -6.27
N MET A 45 -23.01 -18.05 -7.43
CA MET A 45 -23.69 -17.02 -8.21
C MET A 45 -25.05 -17.47 -8.73
N GLN A 46 -25.17 -18.71 -9.23
CA GLN A 46 -26.46 -19.27 -9.66
C GLN A 46 -27.47 -19.32 -8.51
N LEU A 47 -27.06 -19.80 -7.33
CA LEU A 47 -27.93 -19.84 -6.15
C LEU A 47 -28.35 -18.43 -5.71
N THR A 48 -27.46 -17.46 -5.85
CA THR A 48 -27.73 -16.06 -5.51
C THR A 48 -28.81 -15.46 -6.41
N GLU A 49 -29.03 -15.98 -7.63
CA GLU A 49 -30.11 -15.50 -8.53
C GLU A 49 -31.51 -15.75 -7.98
N GLU A 50 -31.69 -16.83 -7.21
CA GLU A 50 -32.97 -17.22 -6.60
C GLU A 50 -33.38 -16.31 -5.42
N LEU A 51 -32.46 -15.48 -4.93
CA LEU A 51 -32.73 -14.58 -3.81
C LEU A 51 -33.58 -13.36 -4.22
N PRO A 52 -34.34 -12.77 -3.26
CA PRO A 52 -34.99 -11.48 -3.44
C PRO A 52 -33.98 -10.39 -3.86
N ALA A 53 -34.44 -9.42 -4.66
CA ALA A 53 -33.54 -8.44 -5.30
C ALA A 53 -32.56 -7.72 -4.35
N PRO A 54 -32.97 -7.25 -3.15
CA PRO A 54 -32.03 -6.60 -2.24
C PRO A 54 -30.93 -7.54 -1.72
N LEU A 55 -31.29 -8.80 -1.43
CA LEU A 55 -30.37 -9.81 -0.91
C LEU A 55 -29.46 -10.36 -2.01
N ARG A 56 -30.01 -10.62 -3.20
CA ARG A 56 -29.26 -10.99 -4.39
C ARG A 56 -28.16 -9.98 -4.69
N ASP A 57 -28.50 -8.69 -4.73
CA ASP A 57 -27.53 -7.64 -5.06
C ASP A 57 -26.45 -7.51 -3.97
N ALA A 58 -26.84 -7.63 -2.70
CA ALA A 58 -25.92 -7.59 -1.57
C ALA A 58 -24.95 -8.78 -1.57
N GLN A 59 -25.46 -10.00 -1.75
CA GLN A 59 -24.68 -11.22 -1.76
C GLN A 59 -23.80 -11.31 -3.00
N THR A 60 -24.28 -10.87 -4.17
CA THR A 60 -23.48 -10.77 -5.39
C THR A 60 -22.27 -9.87 -5.15
N ARG A 61 -22.48 -8.66 -4.60
CA ARG A 61 -21.36 -7.77 -4.26
C ARG A 61 -20.38 -8.39 -3.27
N ALA A 62 -20.88 -9.11 -2.27
CA ALA A 62 -20.04 -9.76 -1.26
C ALA A 62 -19.18 -10.89 -1.86
N ILE A 63 -19.78 -11.77 -2.67
CA ILE A 63 -19.06 -12.83 -3.39
C ILE A 63 -17.96 -12.22 -4.25
N LEU A 64 -18.30 -11.21 -5.07
CA LEU A 64 -17.33 -10.55 -5.96
C LEU A 64 -16.17 -9.89 -5.23
N ALA A 65 -16.41 -9.28 -4.06
CA ALA A 65 -15.36 -8.68 -3.24
C ALA A 65 -14.35 -9.69 -2.69
N MET A 66 -14.75 -10.96 -2.60
CA MET A 66 -13.97 -12.04 -1.99
C MET A 66 -13.16 -12.87 -2.98
N LEU A 67 -13.48 -12.81 -4.28
CA LEU A 67 -12.75 -13.52 -5.31
C LEU A 67 -11.37 -12.88 -5.57
N SER A 68 -10.36 -13.72 -5.81
CA SER A 68 -9.00 -13.29 -6.12
C SER A 68 -8.90 -12.71 -7.53
N ARG A 69 -7.92 -11.82 -7.77
CA ARG A 69 -7.69 -11.18 -9.07
C ARG A 69 -7.58 -12.19 -10.22
N GLN A 70 -6.82 -13.27 -10.02
CA GLN A 70 -6.61 -14.32 -11.01
C GLN A 70 -7.90 -15.09 -11.31
N LEU A 71 -8.68 -15.44 -10.29
CA LEU A 71 -9.93 -16.16 -10.50
C LEU A 71 -10.99 -15.27 -11.18
N LEU A 72 -10.98 -13.97 -10.87
CA LEU A 72 -11.80 -12.97 -11.53
C LEU A 72 -11.39 -12.79 -13.00
N GLU A 73 -10.10 -12.71 -13.29
CA GLU A 73 -9.52 -12.62 -14.65
C GLU A 73 -9.84 -13.90 -15.46
N ASP A 74 -9.66 -15.09 -14.88
CA ASP A 74 -10.03 -16.38 -15.50
C ASP A 74 -11.53 -16.47 -15.81
N MET A 75 -12.38 -15.81 -15.02
CA MET A 75 -13.83 -15.73 -15.26
C MET A 75 -14.23 -14.61 -16.24
N THR A 76 -13.40 -13.59 -16.46
CA THR A 76 -13.68 -12.44 -17.34
C THR A 76 -13.05 -12.53 -18.73
N MET A 77 -11.97 -13.31 -18.91
CA MET A 77 -11.25 -13.43 -20.19
C MET A 77 -12.02 -14.19 -21.29
N ASP A 78 -13.13 -14.86 -20.96
CA ASP A 78 -14.07 -15.43 -21.93
C ASP A 78 -15.23 -14.42 -22.20
N ALA A 79 -14.89 -13.15 -22.50
CA ALA A 79 -15.87 -12.06 -22.70
C ALA A 79 -16.94 -12.37 -23.78
N ASP A 80 -16.56 -13.14 -24.80
CA ASP A 80 -17.47 -13.60 -25.89
C ASP A 80 -18.42 -14.74 -25.47
N LYS A 81 -18.22 -15.33 -24.28
CA LYS A 81 -19.08 -16.40 -23.73
C LYS A 81 -19.82 -16.00 -22.48
N VAL A 82 -19.82 -14.72 -22.11
CA VAL A 82 -20.61 -14.25 -20.98
C VAL A 82 -22.03 -14.01 -21.48
N PRO A 83 -23.00 -14.92 -21.26
CA PRO A 83 -24.39 -14.64 -21.61
C PRO A 83 -24.85 -13.37 -20.90
N GLU A 84 -25.66 -12.55 -21.56
CA GLU A 84 -26.28 -11.34 -20.98
C GLU A 84 -27.33 -11.74 -19.93
N THR A 85 -26.87 -12.23 -18.78
CA THR A 85 -27.67 -12.50 -17.60
C THR A 85 -27.58 -11.33 -16.61
N LYS A 86 -28.45 -11.32 -15.61
CA LYS A 86 -28.39 -10.32 -14.54
C LYS A 86 -27.08 -10.43 -13.74
N ALA A 87 -26.54 -11.64 -13.58
CA ALA A 87 -25.24 -11.87 -12.95
C ALA A 87 -24.09 -11.23 -13.74
N SER A 88 -24.03 -11.42 -15.07
CA SER A 88 -22.95 -10.84 -15.87
C SER A 88 -22.96 -9.31 -15.91
N ARG A 89 -24.15 -8.71 -15.86
CA ARG A 89 -24.30 -7.26 -15.66
C ARG A 89 -23.76 -6.81 -14.30
N ALA A 90 -24.03 -7.57 -13.23
CA ALA A 90 -23.51 -7.27 -11.90
C ALA A 90 -21.98 -7.39 -11.84
N PHE A 91 -21.39 -8.41 -12.49
CA PHE A 91 -19.94 -8.52 -12.68
C PHE A 91 -19.37 -7.26 -13.36
N ARG A 92 -19.94 -6.86 -14.51
CA ARG A 92 -19.49 -5.69 -15.27
C ARG A 92 -19.48 -4.40 -14.43
N LEU A 93 -20.61 -4.08 -13.80
CA LEU A 93 -20.76 -2.89 -12.96
C LEU A 93 -19.78 -2.89 -11.76
N PHE A 94 -19.54 -4.06 -11.16
CA PHE A 94 -18.60 -4.17 -10.06
C PHE A 94 -17.16 -3.90 -10.49
N PHE A 95 -16.73 -4.42 -11.65
CA PHE A 95 -15.40 -4.16 -12.18
C PHE A 95 -15.22 -2.71 -12.64
N GLU A 96 -16.23 -2.12 -13.27
CA GLU A 96 -16.24 -0.69 -13.61
C GLU A 96 -16.05 0.17 -12.35
N GLN A 97 -16.86 -0.06 -11.31
CA GLN A 97 -16.74 0.67 -10.04
C GLN A 97 -15.37 0.49 -9.38
N ARG A 98 -14.85 -0.74 -9.34
CA ARG A 98 -13.54 -1.01 -8.75
C ARG A 98 -12.40 -0.38 -9.56
N GLY A 99 -12.50 -0.42 -10.89
CA GLY A 99 -11.59 0.24 -11.82
C GLY A 99 -11.59 1.75 -11.63
N GLU A 100 -12.76 2.37 -11.52
CA GLU A 100 -12.90 3.79 -11.25
C GLU A 100 -12.31 4.21 -9.91
N VAL A 101 -12.67 3.50 -8.83
CA VAL A 101 -12.18 3.81 -7.47
C VAL A 101 -10.65 3.73 -7.43
N ARG A 102 -10.09 2.69 -8.07
CA ARG A 102 -8.65 2.50 -8.15
C ARG A 102 -7.97 3.57 -9.01
N GLY A 103 -8.49 3.85 -10.20
CA GLY A 103 -7.95 4.88 -11.09
C GLY A 103 -7.99 6.28 -10.44
N LYS A 104 -9.08 6.60 -9.72
CA LYS A 104 -9.18 7.83 -8.93
C LYS A 104 -8.15 7.87 -7.79
N ALA A 105 -7.91 6.75 -7.11
CA ALA A 105 -6.93 6.67 -6.02
C ALA A 105 -5.49 6.80 -6.53
N GLU A 106 -5.14 6.08 -7.59
CA GLU A 106 -3.82 6.12 -8.25
C GLU A 106 -3.56 7.52 -8.82
N GLY A 107 -4.49 8.08 -9.61
CA GLY A 107 -4.35 9.43 -10.17
C GLY A 107 -4.27 10.53 -9.10
N LYS A 108 -4.97 10.39 -7.97
CA LYS A 108 -4.87 11.33 -6.85
C LYS A 108 -3.53 11.22 -6.12
N ALA A 109 -2.96 10.02 -6.04
CA ALA A 109 -1.65 9.80 -5.42
C ALA A 109 -0.52 10.37 -6.30
N GLU A 110 -0.56 10.08 -7.60
CA GLU A 110 0.39 10.60 -8.59
C GLU A 110 0.31 12.13 -8.68
N GLY A 111 -0.89 12.70 -8.84
CA GLY A 111 -1.07 14.15 -8.91
C GLY A 111 -0.63 14.88 -7.63
N LYS A 112 -0.80 14.27 -6.44
CA LYS A 112 -0.26 14.82 -5.19
C LYS A 112 1.27 14.75 -5.13
N ALA A 113 1.87 13.67 -5.62
CA ALA A 113 3.32 13.52 -5.62
C ALA A 113 3.97 14.53 -6.59
N GLU A 114 3.41 14.66 -7.79
CA GLU A 114 3.87 15.59 -8.82
C GLU A 114 3.70 17.05 -8.36
N GLY A 115 2.51 17.42 -7.87
CA GLY A 115 2.27 18.78 -7.36
C GLY A 115 3.16 19.13 -6.15
N LYS A 116 3.51 18.15 -5.31
CA LYS A 116 4.46 18.37 -4.20
C LYS A 116 5.88 18.58 -4.72
N ALA A 117 6.31 17.89 -5.77
CA ALA A 117 7.62 18.09 -6.36
C ALA A 117 7.69 19.43 -7.12
N GLU A 118 6.62 19.80 -7.84
CA GLU A 118 6.51 21.09 -8.54
C GLU A 118 6.56 22.27 -7.56
N GLY A 119 5.70 22.31 -6.54
CA GLY A 119 5.70 23.41 -5.57
C GLY A 119 7.03 23.56 -4.81
N LYS A 120 7.77 22.46 -4.62
CA LYS A 120 9.12 22.51 -4.03
C LYS A 120 10.18 23.03 -5.01
N ARG A 121 10.07 22.73 -6.31
CA ARG A 121 10.95 23.31 -7.34
C ARG A 121 10.76 24.83 -7.41
N ASP A 122 9.52 25.30 -7.34
CA ASP A 122 9.20 26.74 -7.29
C ASP A 122 9.74 27.40 -6.02
N ALA A 123 9.61 26.74 -4.86
CA ALA A 123 10.19 27.21 -3.62
C ALA A 123 11.73 27.30 -3.71
N LEU A 124 12.39 26.32 -4.34
CA LEU A 124 13.83 26.35 -4.57
C LEU A 124 14.24 27.53 -5.45
N LEU A 125 13.55 27.78 -6.55
CA LEU A 125 13.80 28.94 -7.43
C LEU A 125 13.60 30.27 -6.69
N THR A 126 12.58 30.35 -5.84
CA THR A 126 12.30 31.52 -4.99
C THR A 126 13.43 31.78 -3.99
N VAL A 127 13.97 30.74 -3.35
CA VAL A 127 15.09 30.89 -2.41
C VAL A 127 16.38 31.31 -3.13
N LEU A 128 16.66 30.74 -4.32
CA LEU A 128 17.83 31.11 -5.12
C LEU A 128 17.78 32.57 -5.56
N THR A 129 16.64 33.03 -6.08
CA THR A 129 16.44 34.43 -6.48
C THR A 129 16.53 35.39 -5.29
N ALA A 130 15.95 35.05 -4.14
CA ALA A 130 16.08 35.84 -2.91
C ALA A 130 17.54 35.96 -2.40
N ARG A 131 18.37 34.95 -2.67
CA ARG A 131 19.80 34.93 -2.37
C ARG A 131 20.64 35.72 -3.39
N GLY A 132 20.03 36.27 -4.44
CA GLY A 132 20.73 36.92 -5.55
C GLY A 132 21.42 35.94 -6.49
N LEU A 133 21.07 34.65 -6.43
CA LEU A 133 21.58 33.61 -7.32
C LEU A 133 20.57 33.42 -8.45
N SER A 134 20.89 33.94 -9.63
CA SER A 134 20.08 33.77 -10.83
C SER A 134 20.50 32.49 -11.57
N PRO A 135 19.66 31.44 -11.62
CA PRO A 135 19.97 30.22 -12.33
C PRO A 135 20.05 30.46 -13.84
N THR A 136 20.99 29.81 -14.52
CA THR A 136 21.00 29.78 -16.00
C THR A 136 19.85 28.91 -16.54
N LYS A 137 19.60 28.96 -17.85
CA LYS A 137 18.58 28.12 -18.48
C LYS A 137 18.84 26.63 -18.26
N GLU A 138 20.11 26.22 -18.29
CA GLU A 138 20.54 24.84 -18.06
C GLU A 138 20.31 24.42 -16.60
N GLU A 139 20.52 25.33 -15.65
CA GLU A 139 20.27 25.08 -14.23
C GLU A 139 18.76 25.04 -13.92
N CYS A 140 17.96 25.89 -14.57
CA CYS A 140 16.49 25.81 -14.52
C CYS A 140 15.98 24.46 -15.05
N ALA A 141 16.52 24.00 -16.18
CA ALA A 141 16.19 22.67 -16.72
C ALA A 141 16.59 21.54 -15.77
N SER A 142 17.75 21.67 -15.11
CA SER A 142 18.22 20.71 -14.11
C SER A 142 17.33 20.68 -12.86
N ILE A 143 16.84 21.83 -12.40
CA ILE A 143 15.88 21.94 -11.29
C ILE A 143 14.53 21.35 -11.70
N ALA A 144 14.06 21.64 -12.92
CA ALA A 144 12.82 21.10 -13.46
C ALA A 144 12.84 19.57 -13.57
N ALA A 145 13.99 18.97 -13.85
CA ALA A 145 14.16 17.52 -13.92
C ALA A 145 14.17 16.80 -12.54
N LEU A 146 14.14 17.54 -11.42
CA LEU A 146 14.08 16.93 -10.09
C LEU A 146 12.67 16.43 -9.78
N SER A 147 12.52 15.11 -9.63
CA SER A 147 11.23 14.48 -9.31
C SER A 147 11.11 14.03 -7.86
N ASP A 148 12.22 13.82 -7.14
CA ASP A 148 12.21 13.37 -5.74
C ASP A 148 12.05 14.56 -4.77
N PRO A 149 10.93 14.68 -4.04
CA PRO A 149 10.70 15.75 -3.08
C PRO A 149 11.76 15.85 -1.98
N ALA A 150 12.41 14.75 -1.59
CA ALA A 150 13.44 14.73 -0.55
C ALA A 150 14.80 15.20 -1.07
N VAL A 151 15.04 15.08 -2.37
CA VAL A 151 16.20 15.67 -3.03
C VAL A 151 16.01 17.18 -3.15
N ILE A 152 14.81 17.62 -3.58
CA ILE A 152 14.50 19.05 -3.69
C ILE A 152 14.60 19.74 -2.33
N ASP A 153 14.13 19.12 -1.23
CA ASP A 153 14.28 19.67 0.13
C ASP A 153 15.76 19.89 0.52
N ARG A 154 16.63 18.94 0.16
CA ARG A 154 18.08 19.08 0.42
C ARG A 154 18.69 20.22 -0.38
N CYS A 155 18.26 20.41 -1.62
CA CYS A 155 18.66 21.56 -2.43
C CYS A 155 18.14 22.88 -1.81
N ILE A 156 16.90 22.93 -1.33
CA ILE A 156 16.36 24.13 -0.64
C ILE A 156 17.21 24.48 0.58
N GLN A 157 17.53 23.50 1.42
CA GLN A 157 18.39 23.71 2.59
C GLN A 157 19.79 24.21 2.20
N ALA A 158 20.37 23.65 1.13
CA ALA A 158 21.68 24.05 0.64
C ALA A 158 21.68 25.46 0.04
N ALA A 159 20.61 25.87 -0.64
CA ALA A 159 20.46 27.17 -1.28
C ALA A 159 20.58 28.34 -0.30
N VAL A 160 20.18 28.13 0.96
CA VAL A 160 20.27 29.15 2.02
C VAL A 160 21.73 29.58 2.27
N THR A 161 22.70 28.68 2.12
CA THR A 161 24.11 28.95 2.42
C THR A 161 25.04 28.86 1.22
N ALA A 162 24.58 28.30 0.10
CA ALA A 162 25.40 28.08 -1.08
C ALA A 162 25.86 29.41 -1.71
N ALA A 163 27.07 29.40 -2.27
CA ALA A 163 27.64 30.53 -3.00
C ALA A 163 27.29 30.53 -4.50
N SER A 164 26.73 29.43 -5.02
CA SER A 164 26.33 29.31 -6.43
C SER A 164 25.22 28.27 -6.62
N VAL A 165 24.44 28.39 -7.69
CA VAL A 165 23.38 27.44 -8.07
C VAL A 165 23.96 26.05 -8.36
N ARG A 166 25.07 25.98 -9.09
CA ARG A 166 25.82 24.72 -9.27
C ARG A 166 26.17 24.00 -7.96
N ALA A 167 26.55 24.73 -6.90
CA ALA A 167 26.83 24.12 -5.61
C ALA A 167 25.58 23.52 -4.95
N VAL A 168 24.42 24.12 -5.16
CA VAL A 168 23.11 23.61 -4.69
C VAL A 168 22.73 22.32 -5.42
N LEU A 169 22.95 22.27 -6.74
CA LEU A 169 22.67 21.09 -7.56
C LEU A 169 23.67 19.94 -7.31
N ALA A 170 24.91 20.25 -6.90
CA ALA A 170 25.93 19.25 -6.58
C ALA A 170 25.63 18.43 -5.31
N VAL A 171 24.70 18.88 -4.45
CA VAL A 171 24.25 18.13 -3.26
C VAL A 171 23.63 16.78 -3.61
N ASN A 172 23.16 16.62 -4.86
CA ASN A 172 22.57 15.39 -5.37
C ASN A 172 23.61 14.28 -5.60
N GLY A 173 24.90 14.63 -5.69
CA GLY A 173 26.00 13.71 -6.02
C GLY A 173 26.80 13.17 -4.83
N THR A 174 26.49 13.56 -3.60
CA THR A 174 27.21 13.05 -2.41
C THR A 174 26.26 12.28 -1.50
N PRO A 175 26.40 10.95 -1.39
CA PRO A 175 25.82 10.23 -0.27
C PRO A 175 26.42 10.86 0.99
N ARG A 176 25.57 11.47 1.83
CA ARG A 176 25.95 11.80 3.20
C ARG A 176 26.37 10.48 3.84
N ARG A 177 27.69 10.24 3.93
CA ARG A 177 28.23 9.24 4.86
C ARG A 177 27.66 9.63 6.21
N HIS A 178 26.72 8.84 6.70
CA HIS A 178 26.34 8.88 8.10
C HIS A 178 27.63 8.92 8.90
N ARG A 179 27.84 10.02 9.62
CA ARG A 179 28.93 10.18 10.57
C ARG A 179 28.72 9.06 11.59
N ARG A 180 29.32 7.89 11.36
CA ARG A 180 29.42 6.82 12.36
C ARG A 180 30.03 7.48 13.58
N ALA A 181 29.24 7.59 14.64
CA ALA A 181 29.75 7.93 15.95
C ALA A 181 30.97 7.03 16.22
N ALA A 182 32.07 7.65 16.62
CA ALA A 182 33.29 6.94 16.98
C ALA A 182 32.96 5.85 18.03
N PRO A 183 33.64 4.69 17.99
CA PRO A 183 33.39 3.65 18.98
C PRO A 183 33.79 4.20 20.35
N GLU A 184 32.81 4.32 21.23
CA GLU A 184 32.99 4.65 22.63
C GLU A 184 33.84 3.54 23.24
N ARG A 185 35.14 3.82 23.44
CA ARG A 185 36.07 2.90 24.07
C ARG A 185 35.52 2.56 25.45
N ALA A 186 35.16 1.30 25.63
CA ALA A 186 34.76 0.71 26.90
C ALA A 186 35.72 1.12 28.02
N ARG A 187 35.28 2.04 28.88
CA ARG A 187 35.91 2.29 30.17
C ARG A 187 35.67 1.06 31.04
N LYS A 188 36.75 0.33 31.36
CA LYS A 188 36.72 -0.77 32.33
C LYS A 188 36.12 -0.28 33.66
N PRO A 189 35.21 -1.02 34.30
CA PRO A 189 34.73 -0.67 35.63
C PRO A 189 35.85 -0.81 36.66
N ARG A 190 36.05 0.24 37.46
CA ARG A 190 36.89 0.21 38.67
C ARG A 190 36.20 -0.69 39.69
N THR A 191 36.90 -1.73 40.13
CA THR A 191 36.54 -2.56 41.27
C THR A 191 36.45 -1.68 42.52
N ILE A 192 35.26 -1.56 43.09
CA ILE A 192 35.08 -0.98 44.43
C ILE A 192 35.09 -2.18 45.38
N GLU A 193 36.25 -2.45 45.99
CA GLU A 193 36.32 -3.26 47.21
C GLU A 193 35.64 -2.46 48.32
N ASN A 194 34.42 -2.86 48.69
CA ASN A 194 33.74 -2.30 49.85
C ASN A 194 34.03 -3.17 51.07
N SER A 195 34.97 -2.68 51.88
CA SER A 195 35.31 -3.18 53.22
C SER A 195 34.08 -3.16 54.14
N THR A 196 33.47 -4.32 54.39
CA THR A 196 32.46 -4.49 55.44
C THR A 196 33.18 -4.79 56.75
N ARG A 197 33.56 -3.72 57.47
CA ARG A 197 34.00 -3.79 58.86
C ARG A 197 33.26 -2.72 59.65
N ARG A 198 32.17 -3.12 60.33
CA ARG A 198 31.80 -2.55 61.64
C ARG A 198 30.68 -3.35 62.32
N ASN A 199 31.07 -3.95 63.45
CA ASN A 199 30.39 -3.87 64.74
C ASN A 199 28.88 -4.20 64.82
N ARG A 200 28.59 -5.45 65.22
CA ARG A 200 27.57 -5.70 66.24
C ARG A 200 28.25 -6.02 67.56
N ALA A 201 28.32 -5.01 68.43
CA ALA A 201 28.58 -5.20 69.85
C ALA A 201 27.24 -5.37 70.59
N ARG A 202 27.20 -6.41 71.44
CA ARG A 202 26.57 -6.44 72.77
C ARG A 202 25.12 -5.95 72.91
N ARG A 203 24.20 -6.90 73.11
CA ARG A 203 23.18 -6.92 74.19
C ARG A 203 22.98 -8.40 74.55
N ARG A 204 23.53 -8.82 75.70
CA ARG A 204 22.82 -9.08 76.97
C ARG A 204 21.80 -10.20 76.84
#